data_AF-A0A0D3G8J2-F1
#
_entry.id   AF-A0A0D3G8J2-F1
#
_cell.length_a   1.000
_cell.length_b   1.000
_cell.length_c   1.000
_cell.angle_alpha   90.00
_cell.angle_beta   90.00
_cell.angle_gamma   90.00
#
_symmetry.space_group_name_H-M   'P 1'
#
loop_
_entity.id
_entity.type
_entity.pdbx_description
1 polymer ?
#
loop_
_entity_poly.entity_id
_entity_poly.type
_entity_poly.pdbx_seq_one_letter_code
_entity_poly.pdbx_strand_id
1 'polypeptide(L)'
;MCQDRMHELVVDAYKKAVSGKEAAAAAPAWKDVMEKGFARMDDEATIWAKSRTGGEPACRCELQTPARCDHVGSTAVVAVVGPNRVVVANSGDSRAVLCRAGVPVPLSVDHKPDRPDELERIKAAGGRVIYWDGARVLGVLAMSRAIGDGYLKPYVTSEPEVTVTERADDDECLILASDGLWDVVTNEMACEVVRACFRSNGPPSPPGCSRPKAVLPPPAGASGGGGGDTVVKGVDKAESDKACADAALLLAKLAIARRSADNVSVVVVDLRRPVP
;
A
#
# COMPACT_ATOMS: atom_id res chain seq x y z
N MET A 1 -11.42 -7.89 -10.75
CA MET A 1 -11.27 -6.70 -11.64
C MET A 1 -10.00 -5.94 -11.32
N CYS A 2 -9.89 -5.19 -10.22
CA CYS A 2 -8.66 -4.42 -9.93
C CYS A 2 -7.40 -5.31 -9.87
N GLN A 3 -7.47 -6.47 -9.22
CA GLN A 3 -6.38 -7.45 -9.15
C GLN A 3 -5.84 -7.83 -10.53
N ASP A 4 -6.73 -8.09 -11.49
CA ASP A 4 -6.38 -8.62 -12.81
C ASP A 4 -6.06 -7.52 -13.84
N ARG A 5 -6.61 -6.31 -13.67
CA ARG A 5 -6.60 -5.26 -14.71
C ARG A 5 -5.77 -4.03 -14.37
N MET A 6 -5.66 -3.67 -13.09
CA MET A 6 -5.03 -2.40 -12.71
C MET A 6 -3.58 -2.29 -13.19
N HIS A 7 -2.81 -3.35 -13.03
CA HIS A 7 -1.40 -3.37 -13.43
C HIS A 7 -1.24 -3.24 -14.96
N GLU A 8 -2.11 -3.86 -15.75
CA GLU A 8 -2.12 -3.73 -17.22
C GLU A 8 -2.43 -2.29 -17.65
N LEU A 9 -3.41 -1.65 -17.00
CA LEU A 9 -3.81 -0.28 -17.29
C LEU A 9 -2.72 0.74 -16.96
N VAL A 10 -2.00 0.54 -15.83
CA VAL A 10 -0.84 1.35 -15.45
C VAL A 10 0.29 1.16 -16.46
N VAL A 11 0.58 -0.09 -16.87
CA VAL A 11 1.60 -0.38 -17.90
C VAL A 11 1.27 0.28 -19.23
N ASP A 12 0.01 0.21 -19.67
CA ASP A 12 -0.46 0.86 -20.89
C ASP A 12 -0.33 2.39 -20.80
N ALA A 13 -0.74 2.99 -19.68
CA ALA A 13 -0.65 4.42 -19.46
C ALA A 13 0.81 4.89 -19.48
N TYR A 14 1.71 4.11 -18.87
CA TYR A 14 3.15 4.36 -18.89
C TYR A 14 3.71 4.28 -20.31
N LYS A 15 3.43 3.21 -21.06
CA LYS A 15 3.87 3.05 -22.46
C LYS A 15 3.41 4.21 -23.33
N LYS A 16 2.15 4.64 -23.18
CA LYS A 16 1.60 5.80 -23.91
C LYS A 16 2.31 7.09 -23.54
N ALA A 17 2.59 7.34 -22.26
CA ALA A 17 3.29 8.52 -21.80
C ALA A 17 4.73 8.59 -22.35
N VAL A 18 5.43 7.46 -22.40
CA VAL A 18 6.79 7.38 -22.98
C VAL A 18 6.80 7.52 -24.50
N SER A 19 5.74 7.08 -25.20
CA SER A 19 5.62 7.20 -26.66
C SER A 19 5.13 8.57 -27.16
N GLY A 20 4.70 9.45 -26.25
CA GLY A 20 4.18 10.79 -26.56
C GLY A 20 5.28 11.79 -26.92
N LYS A 21 4.94 12.77 -27.78
CA LYS A 21 5.82 13.75 -28.44
C LYS A 21 6.62 14.74 -27.55
N GLU A 22 6.72 14.53 -26.23
CA GLU A 22 7.52 15.38 -25.31
C GLU A 22 8.62 14.63 -24.53
N ALA A 23 8.84 13.33 -24.79
CA ALA A 23 9.76 12.52 -23.99
C ALA A 23 11.17 12.34 -24.61
N ALA A 24 11.80 13.43 -25.07
CA ALA A 24 13.20 13.38 -25.51
C ALA A 24 14.23 13.64 -24.38
N ALA A 25 13.80 13.97 -23.15
CA ALA A 25 14.74 14.21 -22.04
C ALA A 25 14.22 14.02 -20.61
N ALA A 26 12.91 13.79 -20.38
CA ALA A 26 12.35 13.69 -19.03
C ALA A 26 11.52 12.41 -18.84
N ALA A 27 11.67 11.75 -17.68
CA ALA A 27 10.83 10.63 -17.27
C ALA A 27 9.35 11.06 -17.23
N PRO A 28 8.40 10.17 -17.58
CA PRO A 28 6.97 10.51 -17.59
C PRO A 28 6.52 10.96 -16.19
N ALA A 29 5.63 11.95 -16.14
CA ALA A 29 5.01 12.37 -14.90
C ALA A 29 4.18 11.20 -14.33
N TRP A 30 4.70 10.55 -13.28
CA TRP A 30 4.05 9.41 -12.63
C TRP A 30 2.63 9.72 -12.14
N LYS A 31 2.39 10.99 -11.76
CA LYS A 31 1.06 11.47 -11.40
C LYS A 31 0.05 11.22 -12.54
N ASP A 32 0.32 11.74 -13.73
CA ASP A 32 -0.54 11.55 -14.90
C ASP A 32 -0.71 10.08 -15.29
N VAL A 33 0.36 9.28 -15.19
CA VAL A 33 0.32 7.84 -15.52
C VAL A 33 -0.66 7.11 -14.60
N MET A 34 -0.56 7.37 -13.30
CA MET A 34 -1.41 6.73 -12.29
C MET A 34 -2.85 7.24 -12.37
N GLU A 35 -3.07 8.55 -12.50
CA GLU A 35 -4.40 9.14 -12.66
C GLU A 35 -5.13 8.57 -13.89
N LYS A 36 -4.44 8.48 -15.05
CA LYS A 36 -5.01 7.87 -16.26
C LYS A 36 -5.29 6.37 -16.07
N GLY A 37 -4.44 5.66 -15.33
CA GLY A 37 -4.64 4.24 -15.01
C GLY A 37 -5.89 4.02 -14.16
N PHE A 38 -6.04 4.78 -13.07
CA PHE A 38 -7.17 4.71 -12.15
C PHE A 38 -8.47 5.15 -12.82
N ALA A 39 -8.45 6.24 -13.60
CA ALA A 39 -9.61 6.70 -14.36
C ALA A 39 -10.09 5.62 -15.34
N ARG A 40 -9.19 4.99 -16.12
CA ARG A 40 -9.55 3.88 -17.01
C ARG A 40 -10.11 2.68 -16.26
N MET A 41 -9.56 2.36 -15.08
CA MET A 41 -10.05 1.25 -14.26
C MET A 41 -11.47 1.51 -13.75
N ASP A 42 -11.74 2.75 -13.32
CA ASP A 42 -13.04 3.19 -12.85
C ASP A 42 -14.08 3.27 -13.98
N ASP A 43 -13.67 3.69 -15.17
CA ASP A 43 -14.50 3.61 -16.38
C ASP A 43 -14.85 2.16 -16.73
N GLU A 44 -13.86 1.25 -16.75
CA GLU A 44 -14.09 -0.18 -16.99
C GLU A 44 -15.03 -0.78 -15.93
N ALA A 45 -14.86 -0.44 -14.65
CA ALA A 45 -15.74 -0.88 -13.56
C ALA A 45 -17.16 -0.32 -13.72
N THR A 46 -17.31 0.95 -14.08
CA THR A 46 -18.59 1.61 -14.28
C THR A 46 -19.33 1.06 -15.50
N ILE A 47 -18.63 0.82 -16.60
CA ILE A 47 -19.18 0.20 -17.81
C ILE A 47 -19.61 -1.24 -17.51
N TRP A 48 -18.78 -2.00 -16.80
CA TRP A 48 -19.11 -3.35 -16.38
C TRP A 48 -20.36 -3.38 -15.48
N ALA A 49 -20.48 -2.42 -14.56
CA ALA A 49 -21.65 -2.32 -13.69
C ALA A 49 -22.95 -1.99 -14.45
N LYS A 50 -22.86 -1.20 -15.53
CA LYS A 50 -23.99 -0.81 -16.38
C LYS A 50 -24.38 -1.87 -17.41
N SER A 51 -23.45 -2.72 -17.86
CA SER A 51 -23.71 -3.71 -18.92
C SER A 51 -24.51 -4.94 -18.43
N ARG A 52 -24.51 -5.21 -17.12
CA ARG A 52 -25.32 -6.28 -16.51
C ARG A 52 -26.77 -5.82 -16.30
N THR A 53 -27.55 -5.75 -17.38
CA THR A 53 -29.01 -5.48 -17.34
C THR A 53 -29.88 -6.72 -17.59
N GLY A 54 -29.32 -7.93 -17.57
CA GLY A 54 -30.05 -9.16 -17.91
C GLY A 54 -29.79 -10.33 -16.96
N GLY A 55 -30.87 -10.89 -16.41
CA GLY A 55 -31.09 -12.29 -15.98
C GLY A 55 -30.15 -12.98 -14.97
N GLU A 56 -28.87 -12.62 -14.91
CA GLU A 56 -27.89 -13.22 -14.03
C GLU A 56 -27.65 -12.30 -12.81
N PRO A 57 -27.49 -12.86 -11.60
CA PRO A 57 -27.31 -12.06 -10.39
C PRO A 57 -26.10 -11.11 -10.53
N ALA A 58 -26.33 -9.83 -10.27
CA ALA A 58 -25.32 -8.76 -10.36
C ALA A 58 -24.26 -8.84 -9.24
N CYS A 59 -24.56 -9.59 -8.18
CA CYS A 59 -23.72 -9.81 -7.00
C CYS A 59 -23.71 -11.31 -6.66
N ARG A 60 -22.57 -11.87 -6.25
CA ARG A 60 -22.47 -13.23 -5.68
C ARG A 60 -23.02 -13.34 -4.25
N CYS A 61 -23.52 -12.25 -3.70
CA CYS A 61 -24.14 -12.22 -2.37
C CYS A 61 -25.52 -12.85 -2.37
N GLU A 62 -25.88 -13.46 -1.24
CA GLU A 62 -27.15 -14.20 -1.03
C GLU A 62 -28.39 -13.35 -1.32
N LEU A 63 -28.30 -12.02 -1.16
CA LEU A 63 -29.43 -11.11 -1.33
C LEU A 63 -29.83 -10.85 -2.79
N GLN A 64 -28.95 -11.08 -3.77
CA GLN A 64 -29.16 -10.82 -5.21
C GLN A 64 -29.83 -9.46 -5.54
N THR A 65 -29.74 -8.50 -4.63
CA THR A 65 -30.38 -7.20 -4.69
C THR A 65 -29.37 -6.14 -4.24
N PRO A 66 -29.32 -5.00 -4.94
CA PRO A 66 -30.16 -4.61 -6.08
C PRO A 66 -29.72 -5.24 -7.41
N ALA A 67 -30.57 -5.12 -8.44
CA ALA A 67 -30.32 -5.62 -9.81
C ALA A 67 -29.14 -4.91 -10.52
N ARG A 68 -28.51 -3.92 -9.88
CA ARG A 68 -27.36 -3.16 -10.37
C ARG A 68 -26.19 -3.36 -9.43
N CYS A 69 -24.99 -3.48 -10.00
CA CYS A 69 -23.73 -3.60 -9.26
C CYS A 69 -23.01 -2.25 -9.12
N ASP A 70 -23.73 -1.14 -9.27
CA ASP A 70 -23.19 0.21 -9.07
C ASP A 70 -22.88 0.53 -7.60
N HIS A 71 -23.30 -0.33 -6.66
CA HIS A 71 -22.93 -0.28 -5.23
C HIS A 71 -21.65 -1.04 -4.87
N VAL A 72 -20.97 -1.62 -5.85
CA VAL A 72 -19.72 -2.33 -5.62
C VAL A 72 -18.55 -1.40 -5.93
N GLY A 73 -17.61 -1.31 -5.01
CA GLY A 73 -16.37 -0.61 -5.18
C GLY A 73 -15.20 -1.34 -4.55
N SER A 74 -14.01 -0.79 -4.76
CA SER A 74 -12.76 -1.28 -4.19
C SER A 74 -11.84 -0.10 -3.93
N THR A 75 -11.14 -0.14 -2.80
CA THR A 75 -9.92 0.64 -2.63
C THR A 75 -8.84 0.10 -3.56
N ALA A 76 -7.85 0.93 -3.85
CA ALA A 76 -6.65 0.51 -4.55
C ALA A 76 -5.43 1.29 -4.05
N VAL A 77 -4.49 0.56 -3.47
CA VAL A 77 -3.12 1.04 -3.23
C VAL A 77 -2.18 0.26 -4.16
N VAL A 78 -1.47 0.99 -5.02
CA VAL A 78 -0.61 0.42 -6.05
C VAL A 78 0.80 0.95 -5.87
N ALA A 79 1.79 0.07 -5.84
CA ALA A 79 3.20 0.44 -5.82
C ALA A 79 3.92 -0.03 -7.08
N VAL A 80 4.65 0.87 -7.74
CA VAL A 80 5.63 0.55 -8.78
C VAL A 80 7.02 0.75 -8.19
N VAL A 81 7.74 -0.35 -8.06
CA VAL A 81 9.09 -0.38 -7.48
C VAL A 81 10.10 -0.46 -8.61
N GLY A 82 10.85 0.63 -8.83
CA GLY A 82 11.96 0.69 -9.77
C GLY A 82 13.33 0.64 -9.08
N PRO A 83 14.43 0.69 -9.84
CA PRO A 83 15.78 0.66 -9.28
C PRO A 83 16.05 1.86 -8.36
N ASN A 84 15.61 3.06 -8.75
CA ASN A 84 15.91 4.29 -8.03
C ASN A 84 14.73 4.89 -7.27
N ARG A 85 13.50 4.44 -7.55
CA ARG A 85 12.29 5.09 -7.05
C ARG A 85 11.20 4.09 -6.69
N VAL A 86 10.41 4.44 -5.70
CA VAL A 86 9.13 3.80 -5.36
C VAL A 86 8.02 4.80 -5.65
N VAL A 87 7.07 4.40 -6.49
CA VAL A 87 5.89 5.21 -6.82
C VAL A 87 4.68 4.54 -6.20
N VAL A 88 3.96 5.25 -5.34
CA VAL A 88 2.73 4.77 -4.71
C VAL A 88 1.56 5.63 -5.19
N ALA A 89 0.48 4.97 -5.62
CA ALA A 89 -0.80 5.61 -5.90
C ALA A 89 -1.86 4.99 -4.99
N ASN A 90 -2.59 5.83 -4.24
CA ASN A 90 -3.64 5.38 -3.32
C ASN A 90 -4.98 6.01 -3.65
N SER A 91 -6.04 5.22 -3.69
CA SER A 91 -7.44 5.65 -3.74
C SER A 91 -8.24 4.77 -2.77
N GLY A 92 -8.58 5.31 -1.59
CA GLY A 92 -9.13 4.55 -0.47
C GLY A 92 -8.34 4.67 0.83
N ASP A 93 -8.64 3.77 1.77
CA ASP A 93 -8.05 3.68 3.11
C ASP A 93 -7.18 2.42 3.32
N SER A 94 -6.87 1.70 2.25
CA SER A 94 -5.65 0.89 2.24
C SER A 94 -4.42 1.80 2.32
N ARG A 95 -3.30 1.26 2.82
CA ARG A 95 -2.09 2.06 3.05
C ARG A 95 -0.81 1.37 2.61
N ALA A 96 0.13 2.16 2.10
CA ALA A 96 1.50 1.78 1.84
C ALA A 96 2.46 2.46 2.83
N VAL A 97 3.35 1.68 3.43
CA VAL A 97 4.34 2.14 4.42
C VAL A 97 5.71 1.61 4.02
N LEU A 98 6.67 2.52 3.84
CA LEU A 98 8.08 2.21 3.64
C LEU A 98 8.77 2.11 5.00
N CYS A 99 9.63 1.13 5.20
CA CYS A 99 10.52 1.05 6.34
C CYS A 99 11.91 1.51 5.93
N ARG A 100 12.37 2.65 6.46
CA ARG A 100 13.69 3.23 6.20
C ARG A 100 14.50 3.32 7.49
N ALA A 101 15.63 2.64 7.55
CA ALA A 101 16.47 2.53 8.75
C ALA A 101 15.68 2.12 10.02
N GLY A 102 14.62 1.32 9.84
CA GLY A 102 13.73 0.90 10.92
C GLY A 102 12.61 1.87 11.29
N VAL A 103 12.50 3.01 10.63
CA VAL A 103 11.47 4.02 10.85
C VAL A 103 10.38 3.87 9.79
N PRO A 104 9.09 3.83 10.18
CA PRO A 104 8.00 3.85 9.21
C PRO A 104 7.88 5.23 8.53
N VAL A 105 7.81 5.20 7.21
CA VAL A 105 7.56 6.35 6.34
C VAL A 105 6.30 6.04 5.53
N PRO A 106 5.12 6.55 5.93
CA PRO A 106 3.89 6.37 5.17
C PRO A 106 4.02 7.00 3.77
N LEU A 107 3.82 6.20 2.73
CA LEU A 107 3.86 6.66 1.33
C LEU A 107 2.48 7.00 0.79
N SER A 108 1.43 6.70 1.55
CA SER A 108 0.05 7.09 1.27
C SER A 108 -0.63 7.58 2.54
N VAL A 109 -1.63 8.45 2.36
CA VAL A 109 -2.54 8.89 3.42
C VAL A 109 -3.92 8.34 3.12
N ASP A 110 -4.59 7.84 4.15
CA ASP A 110 -5.93 7.26 4.00
C ASP A 110 -6.92 8.33 3.56
N HIS A 111 -7.77 7.97 2.60
CA HIS A 111 -8.88 8.80 2.15
C HIS A 111 -10.10 8.58 3.03
N LYS A 112 -10.09 9.19 4.22
CA LYS A 112 -11.21 9.14 5.17
C LYS A 112 -12.11 10.39 5.02
N PRO A 113 -13.45 10.26 5.13
CA PRO A 113 -14.38 11.38 4.91
C PRO A 113 -14.25 12.56 5.89
N ASP A 114 -13.62 12.36 7.05
CA ASP A 114 -13.32 13.37 8.05
C ASP A 114 -11.97 14.07 7.86
N ARG A 115 -11.15 13.63 6.89
CA ARG A 115 -9.94 14.35 6.49
C ARG A 115 -10.34 15.75 5.97
N PRO A 116 -9.73 16.85 6.45
CA PRO A 116 -10.27 18.20 6.22
C PRO A 116 -10.51 18.57 4.75
N ASP A 117 -9.58 18.21 3.86
CA ASP A 117 -9.65 18.43 2.42
C ASP A 117 -10.74 17.57 1.75
N GLU A 118 -10.85 16.29 2.14
CA GLU A 118 -11.88 15.38 1.63
C GLU A 118 -13.27 15.78 2.10
N LEU A 119 -13.41 16.20 3.36
CA LEU A 119 -14.65 16.72 3.93
C LEU A 119 -15.13 17.96 3.18
N GLU A 120 -14.22 18.88 2.87
CA GLU A 120 -14.50 20.07 2.07
C GLU A 120 -14.92 19.68 0.65
N ARG A 121 -14.18 18.79 -0.02
CA ARG A 121 -14.50 18.29 -1.36
C ARG A 121 -15.90 17.67 -1.42
N ILE A 122 -16.24 16.80 -0.46
CA ILE A 122 -17.56 16.15 -0.39
C ILE A 122 -18.67 17.19 -0.21
N LYS A 123 -18.48 18.16 0.69
CA LYS A 123 -19.48 19.23 0.96
C LYS A 123 -19.64 20.16 -0.25
N ALA A 124 -18.54 20.54 -0.90
CA ALA A 124 -18.55 21.38 -2.09
C ALA A 124 -19.31 20.72 -3.25
N ALA A 125 -19.26 19.39 -3.35
CA ALA A 125 -20.04 18.61 -4.30
C ALA A 125 -21.54 18.45 -3.93
N GLY A 126 -21.98 19.00 -2.79
CA GLY A 126 -23.36 18.86 -2.28
C GLY A 126 -23.59 17.63 -1.41
N GLY A 127 -22.54 16.89 -1.09
CA GLY A 127 -22.57 15.70 -0.24
C GLY A 127 -22.58 16.02 1.24
N ARG A 128 -22.72 14.97 2.06
CA ARG A 128 -22.69 15.06 3.53
C ARG A 128 -21.79 13.97 4.08
N VAL A 129 -21.10 14.28 5.17
CA VAL A 129 -20.39 13.30 5.99
C VAL A 129 -21.17 13.12 7.27
N ILE A 130 -21.57 11.88 7.54
CA ILE A 130 -22.39 11.50 8.69
C ILE A 130 -21.56 10.57 9.57
N TYR A 131 -21.53 10.85 10.87
CA TYR A 131 -20.85 9.99 11.84
C TYR A 131 -21.79 8.85 12.26
N TRP A 132 -21.49 7.65 11.77
CA TRP A 132 -22.21 6.42 12.07
C TRP A 132 -21.19 5.28 12.10
N ASP A 133 -20.70 4.94 13.29
CA ASP A 133 -19.57 4.02 13.44
C ASP A 133 -18.36 4.43 12.55
N GLY A 134 -17.88 5.65 12.79
CA GLY A 134 -16.91 6.35 11.95
C GLY A 134 -17.53 7.39 11.01
N ALA A 135 -16.69 8.20 10.37
CA ALA A 135 -17.13 9.18 9.39
C ALA A 135 -17.45 8.50 8.06
N ARG A 136 -18.67 8.72 7.54
CA ARG A 136 -19.14 8.07 6.31
C ARG A 136 -19.73 9.04 5.31
N VAL A 137 -19.40 8.86 4.02
CA VAL A 137 -20.00 9.60 2.90
C VAL A 137 -21.48 9.20 2.80
N LEU A 138 -22.37 10.19 2.95
CA LEU A 138 -23.81 10.02 3.03
C LEU A 138 -24.28 8.99 4.08
N GLY A 139 -23.47 8.71 5.09
CA GLY A 139 -23.75 7.68 6.10
C GLY A 139 -23.51 6.24 5.62
N VAL A 140 -22.97 6.05 4.41
CA VAL A 140 -22.82 4.72 3.80
C VAL A 140 -21.36 4.26 3.81
N LEU A 141 -20.47 4.96 3.09
CA LEU A 141 -19.11 4.50 2.82
C LEU A 141 -18.08 5.17 3.75
N ALA A 142 -17.22 4.38 4.41
CA ALA A 142 -16.23 4.85 5.39
C ALA A 142 -14.94 5.43 4.79
N MET A 143 -14.84 5.43 3.46
CA MET A 143 -13.75 6.04 2.69
C MET A 143 -14.32 7.08 1.72
N SER A 144 -13.54 8.11 1.41
CA SER A 144 -13.94 9.22 0.54
C SER A 144 -13.54 9.04 -0.92
N ARG A 145 -12.68 8.06 -1.22
CA ARG A 145 -12.23 7.71 -2.57
C ARG A 145 -12.23 6.20 -2.78
N ALA A 146 -12.67 5.75 -3.95
CA ALA A 146 -12.73 4.35 -4.35
C ALA A 146 -12.92 4.22 -5.86
N ILE A 147 -12.53 3.07 -6.40
CA ILE A 147 -12.84 2.67 -7.77
C ILE A 147 -14.21 1.99 -7.75
N GLY A 148 -15.10 2.37 -8.68
CA GLY A 148 -16.49 1.92 -8.66
C GLY A 148 -17.38 2.87 -7.84
N ASP A 149 -18.24 2.31 -6.99
CA ASP A 149 -19.19 3.06 -6.14
C ASP A 149 -19.96 4.14 -6.92
N GLY A 150 -20.43 3.78 -8.11
CA GLY A 150 -21.03 4.71 -9.07
C GLY A 150 -22.21 5.52 -8.49
N TYR A 151 -22.97 4.93 -7.57
CA TYR A 151 -24.09 5.58 -6.88
C TYR A 151 -23.67 6.72 -5.93
N LEU A 152 -22.41 6.76 -5.49
CA LEU A 152 -21.87 7.81 -4.62
C LEU A 152 -21.05 8.86 -5.38
N LYS A 153 -20.90 8.73 -6.70
CA LYS A 153 -20.30 9.79 -7.51
C LYS A 153 -21.25 11.00 -7.57
N PRO A 154 -20.76 12.25 -7.44
CA PRO A 154 -19.34 12.67 -7.43
C PRO A 154 -18.69 12.78 -6.04
N TYR A 155 -19.37 12.38 -4.96
CA TYR A 155 -18.86 12.52 -3.59
C TYR A 155 -17.67 11.58 -3.34
N VAL A 156 -17.73 10.35 -3.87
CA VAL A 156 -16.61 9.41 -3.92
C VAL A 156 -15.96 9.47 -5.30
N THR A 157 -14.66 9.74 -5.34
CA THR A 157 -13.87 9.81 -6.58
C THR A 157 -12.88 8.65 -6.66
N SER A 158 -12.51 8.25 -7.88
CA SER A 158 -11.47 7.25 -8.13
C SER A 158 -10.07 7.85 -8.22
N GLU A 159 -9.95 9.18 -8.20
CA GLU A 159 -8.70 9.93 -8.35
C GLU A 159 -7.68 9.59 -7.25
N PRO A 160 -6.51 9.01 -7.61
CA PRO A 160 -5.52 8.62 -6.63
C PRO A 160 -4.65 9.80 -6.19
N GLU A 161 -4.14 9.74 -4.96
CA GLU A 161 -2.98 10.53 -4.55
C GLU A 161 -1.69 9.76 -4.86
N VAL A 162 -0.72 10.43 -5.49
CA VAL A 162 0.50 9.81 -6.01
C VAL A 162 1.72 10.37 -5.30
N THR A 163 2.48 9.48 -4.66
CA THR A 163 3.75 9.78 -3.98
C THR A 163 4.90 9.14 -4.74
N VAL A 164 5.92 9.93 -5.11
CA VAL A 164 7.15 9.44 -5.74
C VAL A 164 8.29 9.62 -4.74
N THR A 165 8.89 8.52 -4.31
CA THR A 165 9.96 8.51 -3.31
C THR A 165 11.24 7.95 -3.91
N GLU A 166 12.36 8.67 -3.74
CA GLU A 166 13.68 8.14 -4.10
C GLU A 166 14.06 7.02 -3.13
N ARG A 167 14.60 5.94 -3.68
CA ARG A 167 15.14 4.84 -2.89
C ARG A 167 16.46 5.26 -2.24
N ALA A 168 16.68 4.73 -1.06
CA ALA A 168 17.90 4.90 -0.31
C ALA A 168 18.43 3.52 0.12
N ASP A 169 19.74 3.43 0.38
CA ASP A 169 20.40 2.17 0.74
C ASP A 169 19.90 1.60 2.08
N ASP A 170 19.28 2.45 2.91
CA ASP A 170 18.67 2.09 4.19
C ASP A 170 17.18 1.73 4.08
N ASP A 171 16.62 1.64 2.87
CA ASP A 171 15.29 1.10 2.63
C ASP A 171 15.25 -0.41 2.86
N GLU A 172 14.53 -0.84 3.90
CA GLU A 172 14.46 -2.25 4.29
C GLU A 172 13.30 -2.97 3.59
N CYS A 173 12.09 -2.43 3.67
CA CYS A 173 10.91 -3.04 3.06
C CYS A 173 9.80 -2.03 2.73
N LEU A 174 8.91 -2.43 1.83
CA LEU A 174 7.64 -1.76 1.57
C LEU A 174 6.49 -2.69 1.97
N ILE A 175 5.53 -2.17 2.73
CA ILE A 175 4.34 -2.89 3.19
C ILE A 175 3.12 -2.23 2.58
N LEU A 176 2.30 -2.99 1.86
CA LEU A 176 0.97 -2.57 1.41
C LEU A 176 -0.05 -3.43 2.11
N ALA A 177 -1.08 -2.84 2.71
CA ALA A 177 -2.15 -3.62 3.32
C ALA A 177 -3.49 -2.90 3.34
N SER A 178 -4.56 -3.67 3.48
CA SER A 178 -5.90 -3.16 3.78
C SER A 178 -5.99 -2.61 5.20
N ASP A 179 -7.01 -1.80 5.45
CA ASP A 179 -7.41 -1.31 6.77
C ASP A 179 -7.63 -2.43 7.80
N GLY A 180 -8.05 -3.63 7.36
CA GLY A 180 -8.08 -4.81 8.22
C GLY A 180 -6.76 -5.09 8.96
N LEU A 181 -5.61 -4.69 8.42
CA LEU A 181 -4.34 -4.63 9.17
C LEU A 181 -4.21 -3.31 9.95
N TRP A 182 -4.34 -2.18 9.28
CA TRP A 182 -3.96 -0.86 9.80
C TRP A 182 -4.84 -0.34 10.93
N ASP A 183 -6.07 -0.84 11.06
CA ASP A 183 -6.99 -0.50 12.14
C ASP A 183 -6.54 -1.08 13.49
N VAL A 184 -5.76 -2.16 13.48
CA VAL A 184 -5.34 -2.87 14.70
C VAL A 184 -3.82 -2.99 14.86
N VAL A 185 -3.03 -2.70 13.82
CA VAL A 185 -1.57 -2.72 13.83
C VAL A 185 -1.03 -1.35 13.38
N THR A 186 -0.19 -0.73 14.21
CA THR A 186 0.45 0.54 13.87
C THR A 186 1.57 0.37 12.85
N ASN A 187 1.94 1.45 12.16
CA ASN A 187 3.01 1.45 11.16
C ASN A 187 4.35 0.96 11.76
N GLU A 188 4.66 1.39 12.99
CA GLU A 188 5.87 1.02 13.73
C GLU A 188 5.91 -0.48 14.01
N MET A 189 4.83 -1.01 14.58
CA MET A 189 4.69 -2.44 14.89
C MET A 189 4.80 -3.29 13.62
N ALA A 190 4.18 -2.85 12.52
CA ALA A 190 4.25 -3.57 11.25
C ALA A 190 5.71 -3.64 10.74
N CYS A 191 6.43 -2.51 10.77
CA CYS A 191 7.84 -2.46 10.40
C CYS A 191 8.69 -3.37 11.31
N GLU A 192 8.49 -3.32 12.63
CA GLU A 192 9.22 -4.17 13.58
C GLU A 192 9.04 -5.67 13.31
N VAL A 193 7.82 -6.10 13.01
CA VAL A 193 7.49 -7.50 12.68
C VAL A 193 8.23 -7.94 11.41
N VAL A 194 8.16 -7.17 10.34
CA VAL A 194 8.86 -7.51 9.07
C VAL A 194 10.36 -7.58 9.30
N ARG A 195 10.94 -6.62 10.02
CA ARG A 195 12.37 -6.60 10.35
C ARG A 195 12.78 -7.81 11.20
N ALA A 196 11.92 -8.28 12.10
CA ALA A 196 12.20 -9.48 12.89
C ALA A 196 12.26 -10.73 11.99
N CYS A 197 11.36 -10.88 11.02
CA CYS A 197 11.40 -11.96 10.03
C CYS A 197 12.68 -11.91 9.20
N PHE A 198 13.10 -10.71 8.79
CA PHE A 198 14.34 -10.51 8.02
C PHE A 198 15.60 -10.87 8.81
N ARG A 199 15.61 -10.67 10.13
CA ARG A 199 16.74 -11.08 11.01
C ARG A 199 16.77 -12.57 11.26
N SER A 200 15.61 -13.21 11.42
CA SER A 200 15.50 -14.66 11.67
C SER A 200 15.98 -15.52 10.50
N ASN A 201 16.02 -14.96 9.28
CA ASN A 201 16.53 -15.59 8.07
C ASN A 201 17.94 -15.12 7.69
N GLY A 202 18.60 -14.29 8.51
CA GLY A 202 20.03 -13.95 8.33
C GLY A 202 20.95 -15.03 8.90
N PRO A 203 22.26 -15.06 8.55
CA PRO A 203 23.20 -15.94 9.23
C PRO A 203 23.12 -15.69 10.74
N PRO A 204 23.17 -16.75 11.58
CA PRO A 204 23.10 -16.60 13.01
C PRO A 204 24.20 -15.63 13.45
N SER A 205 23.84 -14.64 14.25
CA SER A 205 24.82 -13.79 14.92
C SER A 205 25.78 -14.71 15.68
N PRO A 206 27.11 -14.42 15.67
CA PRO A 206 28.06 -15.24 16.41
C PRO A 206 27.60 -15.32 17.89
N PRO A 207 27.76 -16.49 18.53
CA PRO A 207 27.34 -16.66 19.92
C PRO A 207 28.17 -15.73 20.80
N GLY A 208 27.59 -14.63 21.28
CA GLY A 208 28.33 -13.65 22.08
C GLY A 208 27.59 -12.39 22.53
N CYS A 209 26.49 -11.96 21.90
CA CYS A 209 25.74 -10.80 22.42
C CYS A 209 24.70 -11.22 23.45
N SER A 210 25.14 -11.33 24.70
CA SER A 210 24.25 -11.30 25.85
C SER A 210 23.47 -9.99 25.88
N ARG A 211 22.17 -10.11 26.14
CA ARG A 211 21.20 -9.02 26.32
C ARG A 211 21.71 -8.08 27.43
N PRO A 212 21.88 -6.75 27.21
CA PRO A 212 22.42 -5.90 28.26
C PRO A 212 21.40 -5.69 29.38
N LYS A 213 21.77 -6.08 30.60
CA LYS A 213 21.21 -5.52 31.85
C LYS A 213 21.94 -4.22 32.17
N ALA A 214 21.15 -3.16 32.34
CA ALA A 214 21.37 -1.96 33.18
C ALA A 214 22.77 -1.30 33.28
N VAL A 215 22.80 -0.03 32.82
CA VAL A 215 23.24 1.20 33.54
C VAL A 215 24.70 1.33 34.07
N LEU A 216 25.39 2.32 33.45
CA LEU A 216 26.54 3.18 33.85
C LEU A 216 28.00 2.77 33.51
N PRO A 217 28.88 3.75 33.12
CA PRO A 217 30.19 3.53 32.47
C PRO A 217 31.42 3.77 33.38
N PRO A 218 32.62 3.40 32.92
CA PRO A 218 33.72 4.38 32.87
C PRO A 218 34.57 4.30 31.58
N PRO A 219 35.50 5.26 31.34
CA PRO A 219 36.13 5.48 30.03
C PRO A 219 37.56 4.95 29.91
N ALA A 220 38.04 5.04 28.66
CA ALA A 220 39.42 5.15 28.17
C ALA A 220 40.11 3.88 27.60
N GLY A 221 40.50 3.99 26.32
CA GLY A 221 41.82 3.54 25.87
C GLY A 221 41.89 2.48 24.78
N ALA A 222 42.60 2.85 23.69
CA ALA A 222 43.39 2.00 22.78
C ALA A 222 42.70 1.26 21.63
N SER A 223 42.78 1.90 20.45
CA SER A 223 43.42 1.42 19.20
C SER A 223 43.45 -0.07 18.84
N GLY A 224 43.04 -0.38 17.61
CA GLY A 224 43.47 -1.58 16.89
C GLY A 224 42.71 -1.78 15.59
N GLY A 225 43.36 -1.49 14.46
CA GLY A 225 42.79 -1.63 13.13
C GLY A 225 42.64 -3.09 12.69
N GLY A 226 41.83 -3.29 11.65
CA GLY A 226 41.67 -4.58 10.97
C GLY A 226 40.57 -4.50 9.93
N GLY A 227 40.94 -4.09 8.71
CA GLY A 227 40.08 -4.18 7.56
C GLY A 227 39.67 -5.63 7.30
N GLY A 228 38.37 -5.86 7.27
CA GLY A 228 37.76 -7.09 6.78
C GLY A 228 36.67 -6.67 5.82
N ASP A 229 36.96 -6.80 4.53
CA ASP A 229 36.04 -6.57 3.44
C ASP A 229 34.91 -7.62 3.53
N THR A 230 33.86 -7.30 4.28
CA THR A 230 32.66 -8.12 4.31
C THR A 230 31.93 -7.88 3.00
N VAL A 231 32.25 -8.68 1.99
CA VAL A 231 31.41 -8.86 0.82
C VAL A 231 30.03 -9.25 1.35
N VAL A 232 29.10 -8.28 1.33
CA VAL A 232 27.70 -8.49 1.67
C VAL A 232 27.19 -9.48 0.63
N LYS A 233 27.17 -10.78 0.96
CA LYS A 233 26.52 -11.79 0.13
C LYS A 233 25.09 -11.31 -0.08
N GLY A 234 24.73 -11.03 -1.33
CA GLY A 234 23.37 -10.64 -1.69
C GLY A 234 22.39 -11.67 -1.13
N VAL A 235 21.29 -11.18 -0.55
CA VAL A 235 20.23 -12.04 0.00
C VAL A 235 19.67 -12.90 -1.15
N ASP A 236 19.67 -14.23 -0.97
CA ASP A 236 19.11 -15.14 -1.95
C ASP A 236 17.63 -14.80 -2.21
N LYS A 237 17.20 -14.85 -3.48
CA LYS A 237 15.83 -14.46 -3.85
C LYS A 237 14.79 -15.31 -3.14
N ALA A 238 14.99 -16.62 -3.06
CA ALA A 238 14.02 -17.52 -2.44
C ALA A 238 13.96 -17.31 -0.93
N GLU A 239 15.08 -17.02 -0.27
CA GLU A 239 15.12 -16.71 1.16
C GLU A 239 14.42 -15.38 1.47
N SER A 240 14.63 -14.36 0.63
CA SER A 240 13.96 -13.06 0.73
C SER A 240 12.45 -13.18 0.49
N ASP A 241 12.03 -13.85 -0.58
CA ASP A 241 10.62 -14.08 -0.91
C ASP A 241 9.93 -14.86 0.22
N LYS A 242 10.60 -15.86 0.81
CA LYS A 242 10.11 -16.59 1.98
C LYS A 242 9.99 -15.68 3.20
N ALA A 243 10.99 -14.84 3.47
CA ALA A 243 10.94 -13.90 4.59
C ALA A 243 9.79 -12.91 4.47
N CYS A 244 9.52 -12.41 3.25
CA CYS A 244 8.38 -11.56 2.93
C CYS A 244 7.05 -12.29 3.15
N ALA A 245 6.93 -13.53 2.67
CA ALA A 245 5.72 -14.34 2.85
C ALA A 245 5.45 -14.64 4.33
N ASP A 246 6.48 -15.03 5.09
CA ASP A 246 6.38 -15.28 6.53
C ASP A 246 5.98 -14.00 7.28
N ALA A 247 6.56 -12.86 6.91
CA ALA A 247 6.22 -11.57 7.49
C ALA A 247 4.77 -11.15 7.19
N ALA A 248 4.31 -11.29 5.95
CA ALA A 248 2.93 -11.01 5.56
C ALA A 248 1.94 -11.90 6.33
N LEU A 249 2.24 -13.20 6.45
CA LEU A 249 1.43 -14.15 7.22
C LEU A 249 1.39 -13.80 8.71
N LEU A 250 2.53 -13.41 9.29
CA LEU A 250 2.61 -13.04 10.69
C LEU A 250 1.83 -11.75 10.99
N LEU A 251 1.89 -10.75 10.09
CA LEU A 251 1.09 -9.54 10.18
C LEU A 251 -0.41 -9.84 10.11
N ALA A 252 -0.82 -10.70 9.16
CA ALA A 252 -2.22 -11.12 9.05
C ALA A 252 -2.70 -11.86 10.31
N LYS A 253 -1.89 -12.78 10.86
CA LYS A 253 -2.20 -13.46 12.13
C LYS A 253 -2.26 -12.51 13.31
N LEU A 254 -1.37 -11.52 13.36
CA LEU A 254 -1.36 -10.49 14.40
C LEU A 254 -2.63 -9.64 14.35
N ALA A 255 -3.08 -9.26 13.16
CA ALA A 255 -4.33 -8.52 12.98
C ALA A 255 -5.55 -9.32 13.50
N ILE A 256 -5.64 -10.60 13.13
CA ILE A 256 -6.69 -11.50 13.63
C ILE A 256 -6.62 -11.65 15.15
N ALA A 257 -5.42 -11.85 15.71
CA ALA A 257 -5.21 -11.96 17.15
C ALA A 257 -5.59 -10.68 17.91
N ARG A 258 -5.45 -9.52 17.28
CA ARG A 258 -5.90 -8.22 17.79
C ARG A 258 -7.38 -7.92 17.53
N ARG A 259 -8.15 -8.92 17.08
CA ARG A 259 -9.59 -8.85 16.81
C ARG A 259 -9.96 -7.91 15.67
N SER A 260 -9.15 -7.88 14.60
CA SER A 260 -9.61 -7.33 13.33
C SER A 260 -10.88 -8.05 12.89
N ALA A 261 -11.92 -7.28 12.56
CA ALA A 261 -13.21 -7.79 12.09
C ALA A 261 -13.33 -7.75 10.56
N ASP A 262 -12.28 -7.27 9.86
CA ASP A 262 -12.28 -7.08 8.41
C ASP A 262 -11.37 -8.09 7.69
N ASN A 263 -11.45 -8.09 6.37
CA ASN A 263 -10.55 -8.83 5.49
C ASN A 263 -9.14 -8.24 5.58
N VAL A 264 -8.17 -9.10 5.88
CA VAL A 264 -6.77 -8.71 6.03
C VAL A 264 -5.99 -9.17 4.81
N SER A 265 -5.50 -8.21 4.02
CA SER A 265 -4.60 -8.46 2.89
C SER A 265 -3.29 -7.71 3.13
N VAL A 266 -2.15 -8.39 2.98
CA VAL A 266 -0.82 -7.82 3.24
C VAL A 266 0.15 -8.25 2.14
N VAL A 267 0.87 -7.29 1.58
CA VAL A 267 1.98 -7.49 0.65
C VAL A 267 3.23 -6.87 1.27
N VAL A 268 4.30 -7.66 1.34
CA VAL A 268 5.61 -7.21 1.83
C VAL A 268 6.62 -7.34 0.71
N VAL A 269 7.37 -6.28 0.43
CA VAL A 269 8.42 -6.24 -0.59
C VAL A 269 9.75 -5.96 0.10
N ASP A 270 10.74 -6.83 -0.12
CA ASP A 270 12.12 -6.63 0.36
C ASP A 270 12.85 -5.63 -0.54
N LEU A 271 13.18 -4.46 0.01
CA LEU A 271 13.87 -3.39 -0.74
C LEU A 271 15.39 -3.42 -0.59
N ARG A 272 15.94 -4.34 0.22
CA ARG A 272 17.38 -4.56 0.36
C ARG A 272 17.99 -5.23 -0.87
N ARG A 273 17.13 -5.76 -1.75
CA ARG A 273 17.53 -6.35 -3.02
C ARG A 273 17.64 -5.29 -4.12
N PRO A 274 18.63 -5.43 -5.02
CA PRO A 274 18.60 -4.71 -6.28
C PRO A 274 17.33 -5.08 -7.05
N VAL A 275 16.65 -4.06 -7.58
CA VAL A 275 15.55 -4.26 -8.51
C VAL A 275 16.20 -4.39 -9.90
N PRO A 276 15.94 -5.48 -10.64
CA PRO A 276 16.56 -5.72 -11.94
C PRO A 276 16.14 -4.72 -13.01
#